data_AF-A0A920EV69-F1
#
_entry.id   AF-A0A920EV69-F1
#
_cell.length_a   1.000
_cell.length_b   1.000
_cell.length_c   1.000
_cell.angle_alpha   90.00
_cell.angle_beta   90.00
_cell.angle_gamma   90.00
#
_symmetry.space_group_name_H-M   'P 1'
#
loop_
_entity.id
_entity.type
_entity.pdbx_description
1 polymer ?
#
loop_
_entity_poly.entity_id
_entity_poly.type
_entity_poly.pdbx_seq_one_letter_code
_entity_poly.pdbx_strand_id
1 'polypeptide(L)'
;MLEIPANKSMPKHGHEALEATLVLHGGYCDEKGDYNKGDLVVASSDEVHSPVSASSGCICLVVYSGSLQFKGLLGSILNLTKF
;
A
#
# COMPACT_ATOMS: atom_id res chain seq x y z
N MET A 1 10.56 1.50 -4.30
CA MET A 1 10.39 2.60 -3.33
C MET A 1 9.14 3.35 -3.71
N LEU A 2 8.25 3.57 -2.75
CA LEU A 2 6.93 4.15 -2.93
C LEU A 2 6.84 5.46 -2.15
N GLU A 3 6.30 6.49 -2.78
CA GLU A 3 5.97 7.75 -2.12
C GLU A 3 4.45 7.95 -2.16
N ILE A 4 3.86 8.21 -1.00
CA ILE A 4 2.46 8.57 -0.86
C ILE A 4 2.41 10.03 -0.38
N PRO A 5 2.00 10.99 -1.23
CA PRO A 5 1.95 12.39 -0.85
C PRO A 5 0.97 12.63 0.29
N ALA A 6 1.21 13.67 1.11
CA ALA A 6 0.43 13.98 2.29
C ALA A 6 -1.10 13.90 2.08
N ASN A 7 -1.77 13.20 3.01
CA ASN A 7 -3.22 12.95 3.01
C ASN A 7 -3.76 12.28 1.72
N LYS A 8 -2.92 11.59 0.93
CA LYS A 8 -3.37 10.81 -0.22
C LYS A 8 -3.63 9.36 0.16
N SER A 9 -4.58 8.78 -0.56
CA SER A 9 -4.94 7.37 -0.46
C SER A 9 -4.49 6.63 -1.72
N MET A 10 -3.94 5.44 -1.52
CA MET A 10 -3.76 4.47 -2.60
C MET A 10 -5.10 3.79 -2.90
N PRO A 11 -5.41 3.50 -4.17
CA PRO A 11 -6.61 2.76 -4.52
C PRO A 11 -6.64 1.40 -3.80
N LYS A 12 -7.84 0.98 -3.39
CA LYS A 12 -8.02 -0.29 -2.69
C LYS A 12 -7.52 -1.45 -3.56
N HIS A 13 -6.64 -2.27 -3.01
CA HIS A 13 -6.00 -3.37 -3.72
C HIS A 13 -5.75 -4.55 -2.78
N GLY A 14 -5.54 -5.72 -3.37
CA GLY A 14 -4.96 -6.87 -2.68
C GLY A 14 -3.72 -7.38 -3.39
N HIS A 15 -3.08 -8.37 -2.79
CA HIS A 15 -1.79 -8.92 -3.22
C HIS A 15 -1.95 -10.36 -3.74
N GLU A 16 -1.20 -10.75 -4.76
CA GLU A 16 -1.16 -12.14 -5.22
C GLU A 16 -0.30 -13.05 -4.32
N ALA A 17 0.65 -12.47 -3.60
CA ALA A 17 1.54 -13.14 -2.68
C ALA A 17 1.92 -12.20 -1.52
N LEU A 18 3.10 -12.40 -0.92
CA LEU A 18 3.57 -11.56 0.17
C LEU A 18 3.99 -10.17 -0.34
N GLU A 19 3.59 -9.15 0.41
CA GLU A 19 4.14 -7.80 0.37
C GLU A 19 4.80 -7.49 1.73
N ALA A 20 6.03 -6.97 1.69
CA ALA A 20 6.71 -6.41 2.84
C ALA A 20 6.93 -4.91 2.63
N THR A 21 6.48 -4.11 3.58
CA THR A 21 6.50 -2.65 3.53
C THR A 21 7.22 -2.11 4.76
N LEU A 22 8.37 -1.46 4.54
CA LEU A 22 9.12 -0.75 5.57
C LEU A 22 8.91 0.76 5.42
N VAL A 23 8.40 1.41 6.47
CA VAL A 23 8.21 2.87 6.47
C VAL A 23 9.54 3.58 6.74
N LEU A 24 10.02 4.34 5.76
CA LEU A 24 11.28 5.09 5.83
C LEU A 24 11.11 6.53 6.33
N HIS A 25 9.95 7.14 6.04
CA HIS A 25 9.61 8.50 6.47
C HIS A 25 8.10 8.65 6.64
N GLY A 26 7.68 9.48 7.61
CA GLY A 26 6.27 9.77 7.87
C GLY A 26 5.54 8.54 8.40
N GLY A 27 4.35 8.30 7.86
CA GLY A 27 3.51 7.16 8.21
C GLY A 27 2.26 7.06 7.34
N TYR A 28 1.59 5.92 7.41
CA TYR A 28 0.30 5.68 6.78
C TYR A 28 -0.60 4.86 7.70
N CYS A 29 -1.90 4.87 7.42
CA CYS A 29 -2.83 3.93 8.04
C CYS A 29 -3.59 3.15 6.97
N ASP A 30 -4.09 1.98 7.36
CA ASP A 30 -5.00 1.16 6.56
C ASP A 30 -6.04 0.48 7.45
N GLU A 31 -6.77 -0.48 6.91
CA GLU A 31 -7.82 -1.23 7.60
C GLU A 31 -7.34 -1.97 8.88
N LYS A 32 -6.03 -2.20 9.04
CA LYS A 32 -5.46 -2.92 10.18
C LYS A 32 -4.86 -2.01 11.25
N GLY A 33 -4.48 -0.78 10.90
CA GLY A 33 -3.98 0.19 11.87
C GLY A 33 -3.10 1.27 11.28
N ASP A 34 -2.34 1.91 12.18
CA ASP A 34 -1.40 2.99 11.88
C ASP A 34 0.04 2.48 11.89
N TYR A 35 0.84 2.92 10.92
CA TYR A 35 2.24 2.54 10.75
C TYR A 35 3.11 3.78 10.58
N ASN A 36 4.20 3.83 11.31
CA ASN A 36 5.10 4.96 11.41
C ASN A 36 6.51 4.56 10.96
N LYS A 37 7.36 5.56 10.75
CA LYS A 37 8.78 5.36 10.43
C LYS A 37 9.43 4.28 11.31
N GLY A 38 9.99 3.26 10.66
CA GLY A 38 10.64 2.12 11.29
C GLY A 38 9.78 0.86 11.34
N ASP A 39 8.46 0.97 11.17
CA ASP A 39 7.58 -0.18 11.18
C ASP A 39 7.74 -1.01 9.90
N LEU A 40 7.82 -2.33 10.08
CA LEU A 40 7.81 -3.34 9.02
C LEU A 40 6.45 -4.05 9.04
N VAL A 41 5.71 -3.89 7.96
CA VAL A 41 4.41 -4.55 7.74
C VAL A 41 4.60 -5.67 6.73
N VAL A 42 4.06 -6.85 7.04
CA VAL A 42 4.04 -7.99 6.12
C VAL A 42 2.58 -8.35 5.88
N ALA A 43 2.12 -8.18 4.64
CA ALA A 43 0.77 -8.49 4.20
C ALA A 43 0.78 -9.77 3.35
N SER A 44 -0.19 -10.66 3.58
CA SER A 44 -0.40 -11.86 2.78
C SER A 44 -1.42 -11.67 1.66
N SER A 45 -1.57 -12.69 0.81
CA SER A 45 -2.41 -12.65 -0.40
C SER A 45 -3.92 -12.53 -0.15
N ASP A 46 -4.36 -12.80 1.08
CA ASP A 46 -5.75 -12.67 1.50
C ASP A 46 -6.11 -11.25 1.95
N GLU A 47 -5.13 -10.35 2.01
CA GLU A 47 -5.33 -8.98 2.47
C GLU A 47 -5.77 -8.05 1.34
N VAL A 48 -6.73 -7.18 1.67
CA VAL A 48 -7.19 -6.10 0.80
C VAL A 48 -7.21 -4.82 1.61
N HIS A 49 -6.44 -3.83 1.16
CA HIS A 49 -6.27 -2.58 1.91
C HIS A 49 -6.20 -1.33 1.02
N SER A 50 -6.39 -0.18 1.64
CA SER A 50 -6.36 1.14 0.99
C SER A 50 -5.51 2.12 1.82
N PRO A 51 -4.16 2.04 1.73
CA PRO A 51 -3.26 2.90 2.49
C PRO A 51 -3.58 4.39 2.36
N VAL A 52 -3.56 5.12 3.46
CA VAL A 52 -3.70 6.59 3.51
C VAL A 52 -2.51 7.17 4.26
N SER A 53 -1.74 8.05 3.61
CA SER A 53 -0.60 8.69 4.27
C SER A 53 -1.04 9.70 5.32
N ALA A 54 -0.24 9.84 6.37
CA ALA A 54 -0.33 10.95 7.32
C ALA A 54 -0.14 12.33 6.64
N SER A 55 -0.37 13.40 7.39
CA SER A 55 -0.20 14.78 6.92
C SER A 55 1.24 15.13 6.55
N SER A 56 2.22 14.37 7.03
CA SER A 56 3.63 14.47 6.65
C SER A 56 3.97 13.81 5.31
N GLY A 57 3.02 13.11 4.68
CA GLY A 57 3.31 12.14 3.62
C GLY A 57 3.96 10.87 4.16
N CYS A 58 4.28 9.95 3.26
CA CYS A 58 4.90 8.67 3.58
C CYS A 58 5.88 8.23 2.49
N ILE A 59 7.04 7.72 2.88
CA ILE A 59 7.97 7.03 1.98
C ILE A 59 8.18 5.62 2.50
N CYS A 60 7.95 4.63 1.63
CA CYS A 60 8.09 3.22 1.95
C CYS A 60 9.10 2.52 1.03
N LEU A 61 9.87 1.59 1.59
CA LEU A 61 10.46 0.51 0.81
C LEU A 61 9.46 -0.63 0.76
N VAL A 62 8.94 -0.92 -0.43
CA VAL A 62 7.99 -2.00 -0.66
C VAL A 62 8.68 -3.08 -1.49
N VAL A 63 8.60 -4.32 -1.02
CA VAL A 63 9.06 -5.52 -1.72
C VAL A 63 7.88 -6.48 -1.78
N TYR A 64 7.44 -6.82 -2.99
CA TYR A 64 6.32 -7.72 -3.21
C TYR A 64 6.66 -8.77 -4.27
N SER A 65 5.86 -9.82 -4.30
CA SER A 65 5.89 -10.85 -5.33
C SER A 65 4.51 -10.98 -5.98
N GLY A 66 4.48 -11.28 -7.28
CA GLY A 66 3.24 -11.27 -8.05
C GLY A 66 2.76 -9.85 -8.40
N SER A 67 1.48 -9.74 -8.73
CA SER A 67 0.85 -8.50 -9.18
C SER A 67 -0.06 -7.91 -8.11
N LEU A 68 -0.20 -6.58 -8.12
CA LEU A 68 -1.26 -5.90 -7.38
C LEU A 68 -2.60 -6.12 -8.08
N GLN A 69 -3.64 -6.37 -7.30
CA GLN A 69 -5.00 -6.60 -7.80
C GLN A 69 -5.94 -5.52 -7.26
N PHE A 70 -6.10 -4.44 -8.02
CA PHE A 70 -6.97 -3.32 -7.67
C PHE A 70 -8.44 -3.73 -7.67
N LYS A 71 -9.20 -3.22 -6.69
CA LYS A 71 -10.61 -3.52 -6.45
C LYS A 71 -11.47 -2.26 -6.62
N GLY A 72 -12.78 -2.45 -6.77
CA GLY A 72 -13.75 -1.36 -6.90
C GLY A 72 -14.06 -0.95 -8.34
N LEU A 73 -14.82 0.13 -8.50
CA LEU A 73 -15.45 0.52 -9.78
C LEU A 73 -14.44 0.75 -10.92
N LEU A 74 -13.25 1.26 -10.59
CA LEU A 74 -12.16 1.50 -11.54
C LEU A 74 -11.07 0.42 -11.50
N GLY A 75 -11.20 -0.60 -10.64
CA GLY A 75 -10.16 -1.61 -10.42
C GLY A 75 -9.81 -2.37 -11.70
N SER A 76 -10.82 -2.78 -12.48
CA SER A 76 -10.61 -3.48 -13.75
C SER A 76 -9.81 -2.68 -14.78
N ILE A 77 -9.95 -1.34 -14.78
CA ILE A 77 -9.18 -0.46 -15.68
C ILE A 77 -7.74 -0.32 -15.17
N LEU A 78 -7.56 -0.13 -13.86
CA LEU A 78 -6.25 -0.02 -13.24
C LEU A 78 -5.42 -1.31 -13.38
N ASN A 79 -6.07 -2.48 -13.43
CA ASN A 79 -5.39 -3.76 -13.64
C ASN A 79 -4.88 -3.95 -15.09
N LEU A 80 -5.25 -3.11 -16.05
CA LEU A 80 -4.70 -3.15 -17.42
C LEU A 80 -3.28 -2.57 -17.49
N THR A 81 -2.93 -1.72 -16.52
CA THR A 81 -1.56 -1.25 -16.33
C THR A 81 -0.86 -2.18 -15.36
N LYS A 82 0.22 -2.84 -15.80
CA LYS A 82 1.07 -3.62 -14.91
C LYS A 82 1.81 -2.64 -13.99
N PHE A 83 1.40 -2.58 -12.73
CA PHE A 83 2.14 -1.92 -11.64
C PHE A 83 3.12 -2.91 -11.01
#